data_AF-S7V6M0-F1
#
_entry.id   AF-S7V6M0-F1
#
_cell.length_a   1.000
_cell.length_b   1.000
_cell.length_c   1.000
_cell.angle_alpha   90.00
_cell.angle_beta   90.00
_cell.angle_gamma   90.00
#
_symmetry.space_group_name_H-M   'P 1'
#
loop_
_entity.id
_entity.type
_entity.pdbx_description
1 polymer ?
#
loop_
_entity_poly.entity_id
_entity_poly.type
_entity_poly.pdbx_seq_one_letter_code
_entity_poly.pdbx_strand_id
1 'polypeptide(L)'
;MIRTLGRYLLRNNLFLILVCMGVGVVVYLLSDIFDRLDDFINAGLGLMVIITYFGAKIPLILSQIMPAVFLIALVVQLSLMERSRELLALQTGGISYGRLAAFFVVYAILWSFFQLGFSQYFGVIGEQISSRIWAEKVRERQIDTNHVDNVWFRDNNYIIHFGEANAGRGEGRDITIWQISKDHQSLIWMAQAPQFSVTAGGWTLYRAKTVELSNFQTRLVPAMSVNVEQDLKAFTVTTQGTNPAELPVWQLRSAIRDLQRSGSNVEELKTAYYGKWAYAFSILTMALLALAVSSYRRNIYVNITVSLVITFAFYGLMVMGNTMGAKGLVPPLVGAWAGNLAMMLASVSRLVWVTSKR
;
A
#
# COMPACT_ATOMS: atom_id res chain seq x y z
N MET A 1 -25.37 -27.78 16.98
CA MET A 1 -26.06 -26.84 16.08
C MET A 1 -25.17 -25.69 15.60
N ILE A 2 -24.47 -24.97 16.49
CA ILE A 2 -23.61 -23.82 16.09
C ILE A 2 -22.42 -24.27 15.21
N ARG A 3 -21.79 -25.40 15.53
CA ARG A 3 -20.64 -25.93 14.78
C ARG A 3 -21.03 -26.45 13.39
N THR A 4 -22.24 -27.00 13.23
CA THR A 4 -22.77 -27.49 11.95
C THR A 4 -23.23 -26.34 11.05
N LEU A 5 -23.97 -25.36 11.61
CA LEU A 5 -24.37 -24.16 10.88
C LEU A 5 -23.15 -23.36 10.40
N GLY A 6 -22.17 -23.12 11.30
CA GLY A 6 -20.96 -22.39 10.94
C GLY A 6 -20.16 -23.07 9.82
N ARG A 7 -20.06 -24.41 9.85
CA ARG A 7 -19.39 -25.17 8.77
C ARG A 7 -20.14 -25.07 7.44
N TYR A 8 -21.47 -25.12 7.47
CA TYR A 8 -22.29 -24.93 6.27
C TYR A 8 -22.11 -23.53 5.68
N LEU A 9 -22.24 -22.49 6.51
CA LEU A 9 -22.08 -21.10 6.09
C LEU A 9 -20.69 -20.82 5.51
N LEU A 10 -19.65 -21.34 6.17
CA LEU A 10 -18.27 -21.16 5.74
C LEU A 10 -17.99 -21.88 4.41
N ARG A 11 -18.44 -23.12 4.26
CA ARG A 11 -18.23 -23.90 3.02
C ARG A 11 -18.94 -23.25 1.83
N ASN A 12 -20.17 -22.80 2.04
CA ASN A 12 -20.93 -22.12 1.00
C ASN A 12 -20.29 -20.78 0.62
N ASN A 13 -19.88 -19.97 1.62
CA ASN A 13 -19.22 -18.70 1.36
C ASN A 13 -17.89 -18.89 0.61
N LEU A 14 -17.07 -19.85 1.04
CA LEU A 14 -15.76 -20.11 0.44
C LEU A 14 -15.91 -20.51 -1.03
N PHE A 15 -16.90 -21.33 -1.37
CA PHE A 15 -17.21 -21.67 -2.75
C PHE A 15 -17.58 -20.42 -3.57
N LEU A 16 -18.46 -19.56 -3.03
CA LEU A 16 -18.86 -18.32 -3.70
C LEU A 16 -17.69 -17.33 -3.87
N ILE A 17 -16.82 -17.20 -2.87
CA ILE A 17 -15.59 -16.42 -2.96
C ILE A 17 -14.73 -16.96 -4.09
N LEU A 18 -14.47 -18.26 -4.16
CA LEU A 18 -13.62 -18.85 -5.20
C LEU A 18 -14.18 -18.61 -6.62
N VAL A 19 -15.49 -18.76 -6.80
CA VAL A 19 -16.15 -18.50 -8.09
C VAL A 19 -16.05 -17.02 -8.46
N CYS A 20 -16.40 -16.11 -7.54
CA CYS A 20 -16.35 -14.67 -7.78
C CYS A 20 -14.90 -14.18 -8.01
N MET A 21 -13.94 -14.75 -7.28
CA MET A 21 -12.52 -14.48 -7.43
C MET A 21 -12.01 -14.95 -8.80
N GLY A 22 -12.39 -16.15 -9.24
CA GLY A 22 -12.02 -16.67 -10.57
C GLY A 22 -12.52 -15.76 -11.69
N VAL A 23 -13.79 -15.36 -11.64
CA VAL A 23 -14.35 -14.40 -12.60
C VAL A 23 -13.64 -13.05 -12.53
N GLY A 24 -13.42 -12.53 -11.33
CA GLY A 24 -12.76 -11.24 -11.13
C GLY A 24 -11.31 -11.22 -11.64
N VAL A 25 -10.55 -12.29 -11.42
CA VAL A 25 -9.18 -12.43 -11.95
C VAL A 25 -9.18 -12.46 -13.46
N VAL A 26 -10.09 -13.22 -14.09
CA VAL A 26 -10.17 -13.29 -15.56
C VAL A 26 -10.50 -11.93 -16.15
N VAL A 27 -11.49 -11.22 -15.61
CA VAL A 27 -11.87 -9.88 -16.09
C VAL A 27 -10.73 -8.89 -15.92
N TYR A 28 -10.06 -8.90 -14.76
CA TYR A 28 -8.93 -8.02 -14.49
C TYR A 28 -7.77 -8.29 -15.45
N LEU A 29 -7.38 -9.56 -15.60
CA LEU A 29 -6.29 -9.96 -16.50
C LEU A 29 -6.59 -9.58 -17.95
N LEU A 30 -7.81 -9.81 -18.41
CA LEU A 30 -8.21 -9.39 -19.76
C LEU A 30 -8.05 -7.88 -19.94
N SER A 31 -8.56 -7.08 -19.00
CA SER A 31 -8.39 -5.62 -19.04
C SER A 31 -6.92 -5.20 -19.11
N ASP A 32 -6.08 -5.76 -18.22
CA ASP A 32 -4.67 -5.39 -18.12
C ASP A 32 -3.83 -5.90 -19.32
N ILE A 33 -4.24 -7.01 -19.95
CA ILE A 33 -3.67 -7.47 -21.23
C ILE A 33 -3.99 -6.46 -22.33
N PHE A 34 -5.24 -6.03 -22.46
CA PHE A 34 -5.63 -5.07 -23.50
C PHE A 34 -4.95 -3.72 -23.33
N ASP A 35 -4.85 -3.21 -22.09
CA ASP A 35 -4.22 -1.92 -21.80
C ASP A 35 -2.71 -1.89 -22.12
N ARG A 36 -2.04 -3.05 -22.10
CA ARG A 36 -0.58 -3.16 -22.25
C ARG A 36 -0.13 -3.87 -23.52
N LEU A 37 -1.08 -4.32 -24.36
CA LEU A 37 -0.78 -5.14 -25.52
C LEU A 37 0.18 -4.42 -26.48
N ASP A 38 -0.08 -3.14 -26.74
CA ASP A 38 0.74 -2.32 -27.65
C ASP A 38 2.16 -2.15 -27.12
N ASP A 39 2.34 -1.90 -25.82
CA ASP A 39 3.65 -1.77 -25.19
C ASP A 39 4.47 -3.06 -25.30
N PHE A 40 3.82 -4.22 -25.12
CA PHE A 40 4.50 -5.52 -25.26
C PHE A 40 4.91 -5.84 -26.70
N ILE A 41 4.06 -5.47 -27.67
CA ILE A 41 4.35 -5.64 -29.10
C ILE A 41 5.52 -4.73 -29.50
N ASN A 42 5.49 -3.45 -29.08
CA ASN A 42 6.53 -2.48 -29.37
C ASN A 42 7.88 -2.85 -28.75
N ALA A 43 7.88 -3.37 -27.52
CA ALA A 43 9.08 -3.85 -26.84
C ALA A 43 9.61 -5.20 -27.38
N GLY A 44 8.90 -5.84 -28.32
CA GLY A 44 9.32 -7.11 -28.92
C GLY A 44 9.43 -8.27 -27.92
N LEU A 45 8.60 -8.28 -26.88
CA LEU A 45 8.75 -9.25 -25.80
C LEU A 45 8.29 -10.65 -26.20
N GLY A 46 9.14 -11.64 -25.91
CA GLY A 46 8.80 -13.04 -26.12
C GLY A 46 7.60 -13.47 -25.27
N LEU A 47 6.73 -14.32 -25.85
CA LEU A 47 5.48 -14.79 -25.23
C LEU A 47 5.67 -15.38 -23.82
N MET A 48 6.79 -16.06 -23.57
CA MET A 48 7.13 -16.61 -22.26
C MET A 48 7.32 -15.52 -21.18
N VAL A 49 7.87 -14.36 -21.55
CA VAL A 49 8.04 -13.22 -20.63
C VAL A 49 6.69 -12.63 -20.28
N ILE A 50 5.79 -12.52 -21.26
CA ILE A 50 4.42 -12.03 -21.06
C ILE A 50 3.64 -12.95 -20.12
N ILE A 51 3.69 -14.28 -20.33
CA ILE A 51 3.07 -15.25 -19.42
C ILE A 51 3.65 -15.13 -18.01
N THR A 52 4.97 -15.00 -17.88
CA THR A 52 5.64 -14.85 -16.58
C THR A 52 5.20 -13.56 -15.88
N TYR A 53 5.09 -12.46 -16.62
CA TYR A 53 4.62 -11.16 -16.11
C TYR A 53 3.20 -11.26 -15.55
N PHE A 54 2.25 -11.77 -16.33
CA PHE A 54 0.86 -11.91 -15.88
C PHE A 54 0.71 -12.95 -14.77
N GLY A 55 1.46 -14.05 -14.82
CA GLY A 55 1.49 -15.06 -13.76
C GLY A 55 1.98 -14.50 -12.43
N ALA A 56 3.04 -13.68 -12.45
CA ALA A 56 3.52 -12.97 -11.26
C ALA A 56 2.53 -11.93 -10.73
N LYS A 57 1.66 -11.38 -11.59
CA LYS A 57 0.65 -10.40 -11.20
C LYS A 57 -0.59 -11.01 -10.55
N ILE A 58 -0.88 -12.30 -10.77
CA ILE A 58 -2.07 -12.97 -10.23
C ILE A 58 -2.20 -12.83 -8.70
N PRO A 59 -1.17 -13.10 -7.87
CA PRO A 59 -1.27 -12.92 -6.42
C PRO A 59 -1.60 -11.49 -6.01
N LEU A 60 -1.05 -10.49 -6.71
CA LEU A 60 -1.38 -9.09 -6.48
C LEU A 60 -2.85 -8.80 -6.81
N ILE A 61 -3.33 -9.27 -7.96
CA ILE A 61 -4.72 -9.10 -8.39
C ILE A 61 -5.66 -9.73 -7.36
N LEU A 62 -5.38 -10.95 -6.92
CA LEU A 62 -6.14 -11.62 -5.86
C LEU A 62 -6.21 -10.77 -4.59
N SER A 63 -5.09 -10.17 -4.16
CA SER A 63 -5.10 -9.23 -3.04
C SER A 63 -5.94 -7.98 -3.35
N GLN A 64 -5.83 -7.39 -4.54
CA GLN A 64 -6.56 -6.16 -4.88
C GLN A 64 -8.07 -6.35 -5.06
N ILE A 65 -8.57 -7.51 -5.45
CA ILE A 65 -10.01 -7.69 -5.65
C ILE A 65 -10.70 -8.36 -4.45
N MET A 66 -9.94 -8.91 -3.49
CA MET A 66 -10.51 -9.69 -2.36
C MET A 66 -11.62 -8.96 -1.59
N PRO A 67 -11.51 -7.66 -1.19
CA PRO A 67 -12.57 -7.00 -0.44
C PRO A 67 -13.89 -6.90 -1.23
N ALA A 68 -13.81 -6.54 -2.51
CA ALA A 68 -14.96 -6.49 -3.41
C ALA A 68 -15.60 -7.86 -3.59
N VAL A 69 -14.79 -8.88 -3.85
CA VAL A 69 -15.23 -10.27 -4.00
C VAL A 69 -15.91 -10.77 -2.73
N PHE A 70 -15.39 -10.44 -1.56
CA PHE A 70 -15.98 -10.81 -0.28
C PHE A 70 -17.38 -10.19 -0.09
N LEU A 71 -17.54 -8.90 -0.40
CA LEU A 71 -18.85 -8.23 -0.38
C LEU A 71 -19.85 -8.98 -1.26
N ILE A 72 -19.51 -9.19 -2.52
CA ILE A 72 -20.40 -9.81 -3.51
C ILE A 72 -20.74 -11.24 -3.11
N ALA A 73 -19.75 -12.05 -2.74
CA ALA A 73 -19.97 -13.43 -2.32
C ALA A 73 -20.88 -13.52 -1.09
N LEU A 74 -20.71 -12.64 -0.11
CA LEU A 74 -21.54 -12.60 1.08
C LEU A 74 -22.97 -12.15 0.76
N VAL A 75 -23.15 -11.13 -0.09
CA VAL A 75 -24.48 -10.69 -0.53
C VAL A 75 -25.20 -11.77 -1.32
N VAL A 76 -24.50 -12.46 -2.24
CA VAL A 76 -25.06 -13.58 -2.99
C VAL A 76 -25.49 -14.70 -2.03
N GLN A 77 -24.64 -15.06 -1.07
CA GLN A 77 -24.98 -16.07 -0.08
C GLN A 77 -26.22 -15.72 0.73
N LEU A 78 -26.27 -14.51 1.30
CA LEU A 78 -27.40 -14.06 2.11
C LEU A 78 -28.69 -14.00 1.28
N SER A 79 -28.60 -13.55 0.03
CA SER A 79 -29.74 -13.48 -0.89
C SER A 79 -30.25 -14.87 -1.28
N LEU A 80 -29.34 -15.85 -1.49
CA LEU A 80 -29.73 -17.24 -1.76
C LEU A 80 -30.41 -17.88 -0.55
N MET A 81 -29.87 -17.67 0.67
CA MET A 81 -30.47 -18.15 1.92
C MET A 81 -31.83 -17.52 2.21
N GLU A 82 -32.04 -16.25 1.82
CA GLU A 82 -33.35 -15.62 1.94
C GLU A 82 -34.34 -16.21 0.93
N ARG A 83 -33.90 -16.43 -0.33
CA ARG A 83 -34.72 -17.04 -1.38
C ARG A 83 -35.13 -18.48 -1.05
N SER A 84 -34.23 -19.27 -0.47
CA SER A 84 -34.52 -20.66 -0.03
C SER A 84 -35.27 -20.74 1.30
N ARG A 85 -35.62 -19.60 1.91
CA ARG A 85 -36.24 -19.49 3.24
C ARG A 85 -35.40 -20.08 4.39
N GLU A 86 -34.12 -20.38 4.17
CA GLU A 86 -33.19 -20.82 5.21
C GLU A 86 -33.05 -19.77 6.33
N LEU A 87 -32.99 -18.49 5.95
CA LEU A 87 -32.88 -17.39 6.92
C LEU A 87 -34.11 -17.32 7.85
N LEU A 88 -35.30 -17.58 7.30
CA LEU A 88 -36.55 -17.59 8.06
C LEU A 88 -36.62 -18.82 8.97
N ALA A 89 -36.21 -20.00 8.47
CA ALA A 89 -36.15 -21.23 9.26
C ALA A 89 -35.19 -21.10 10.46
N LEU A 90 -34.05 -20.44 10.29
CA LEU A 90 -33.10 -20.15 11.38
C LEU A 90 -33.72 -19.20 12.43
N GLN A 91 -34.45 -18.18 11.99
CA GLN A 91 -35.12 -17.23 12.89
C GLN A 91 -36.23 -17.91 13.70
N THR A 92 -37.04 -18.76 13.08
CA THR A 92 -38.06 -19.55 13.79
C THR A 92 -37.44 -20.59 14.73
N GLY A 93 -36.22 -21.06 14.43
CA GLY A 93 -35.43 -21.93 15.30
C GLY A 93 -34.70 -21.20 16.45
N GLY A 94 -35.00 -19.92 16.69
CA GLY A 94 -34.43 -19.13 17.80
C GLY A 94 -33.05 -18.53 17.53
N ILE A 95 -32.58 -18.51 16.28
CA ILE A 95 -31.31 -17.86 15.91
C ILE A 95 -31.60 -16.44 15.41
N SER A 96 -31.23 -15.44 16.20
CA SER A 96 -31.38 -14.03 15.83
C SER A 96 -30.47 -13.64 14.66
N TYR A 97 -30.90 -12.64 13.89
CA TYR A 97 -30.07 -12.07 12.81
C TYR A 97 -28.73 -11.53 13.33
N GLY A 98 -28.70 -10.98 14.55
CA GLY A 98 -27.47 -10.51 15.20
C GLY A 98 -26.45 -11.63 15.42
N ARG A 99 -26.88 -12.85 15.76
CA ARG A 99 -25.98 -14.00 15.92
C ARG A 99 -25.37 -14.44 14.58
N LEU A 100 -26.16 -14.36 13.50
CA LEU A 100 -25.67 -14.60 12.13
C LEU A 100 -24.68 -13.51 11.70
N ALA A 101 -25.00 -12.23 11.95
CA ALA A 101 -24.11 -11.12 11.66
C ALA A 101 -22.78 -11.23 12.41
N ALA A 102 -22.82 -11.57 13.70
CA ALA A 102 -21.61 -11.79 14.51
C ALA A 102 -20.72 -12.91 13.94
N PHE A 103 -21.31 -14.00 13.43
CA PHE A 103 -20.56 -15.05 12.76
C PHE A 103 -19.80 -14.52 11.53
N PHE A 104 -20.46 -13.75 10.67
CA PHE A 104 -19.82 -13.17 9.48
C PHE A 104 -18.80 -12.08 9.81
N VAL A 105 -18.98 -11.32 10.91
CA VAL A 105 -17.99 -10.36 11.40
C VAL A 105 -16.71 -11.06 11.85
N VAL A 106 -16.83 -12.11 12.67
CA VAL A 106 -15.65 -12.91 13.10
C VAL A 106 -14.97 -13.54 11.89
N TYR A 107 -15.76 -14.07 10.95
CA TYR A 107 -15.25 -14.63 9.72
C TYR A 107 -14.49 -13.60 8.86
N ALA A 108 -15.00 -12.37 8.75
CA ALA A 108 -14.35 -11.28 8.02
C ALA A 108 -13.05 -10.80 8.69
N ILE A 109 -12.99 -10.80 10.03
CA ILE A 109 -11.75 -10.50 10.76
C ILE A 109 -10.67 -11.54 10.43
N LEU A 110 -11.02 -12.84 10.43
CA LEU A 110 -10.09 -13.91 10.05
C LEU A 110 -9.59 -13.73 8.61
N TRP A 111 -10.49 -13.39 7.68
CA TRP A 111 -10.11 -13.10 6.30
C TRP A 111 -9.26 -11.84 6.15
N SER A 112 -9.47 -10.81 6.99
CA SER A 112 -8.64 -9.60 7.00
C SER A 112 -7.19 -9.92 7.36
N PHE A 113 -6.97 -10.77 8.36
CA PHE A 113 -5.62 -11.23 8.72
C PHE A 113 -5.00 -12.13 7.65
N PHE A 114 -5.79 -13.05 7.08
CA PHE A 114 -5.35 -13.89 5.97
C PHE A 114 -4.92 -13.05 4.78
N GLN A 115 -5.74 -12.07 4.38
CA GLN A 115 -5.47 -11.12 3.33
C GLN A 115 -4.19 -10.32 3.57
N LEU A 116 -4.00 -9.83 4.81
CA LEU A 116 -2.79 -9.11 5.16
C LEU A 116 -1.55 -9.98 4.93
N GLY A 117 -1.55 -11.21 5.47
CA GLY A 117 -0.44 -12.15 5.31
C GLY A 117 -0.20 -12.52 3.84
N PHE A 118 -1.27 -12.82 3.10
CA PHE A 118 -1.20 -13.16 1.68
C PHE A 118 -0.65 -12.00 0.84
N SER A 119 -1.14 -10.78 1.09
CA SER A 119 -0.67 -9.57 0.40
C SER A 119 0.78 -9.26 0.72
N GLN A 120 1.20 -9.42 1.98
CA GLN A 120 2.58 -9.12 2.40
C GLN A 120 3.60 -10.07 1.81
N TYR A 121 3.25 -11.35 1.62
CA TYR A 121 4.17 -12.35 1.11
C TYR A 121 4.02 -12.51 -0.41
N PHE A 122 2.88 -13.04 -0.86
CA PHE A 122 2.67 -13.37 -2.26
C PHE A 122 2.40 -12.12 -3.11
N GLY A 123 1.62 -11.17 -2.59
CA GLY A 123 1.30 -9.93 -3.32
C GLY A 123 2.54 -9.08 -3.61
N VAL A 124 3.39 -8.88 -2.61
CA VAL A 124 4.64 -8.11 -2.73
C VAL A 124 5.65 -8.79 -3.66
N ILE A 125 5.86 -10.11 -3.53
CA ILE A 125 6.76 -10.85 -4.42
C ILE A 125 6.28 -10.76 -5.88
N GLY A 126 4.97 -10.93 -6.10
CA GLY A 126 4.38 -10.82 -7.42
C GLY A 126 4.57 -9.45 -8.05
N GLU A 127 4.31 -8.39 -7.27
CA GLU A 127 4.52 -7.01 -7.71
C GLU A 127 5.98 -6.75 -8.06
N GLN A 128 6.93 -7.09 -7.18
CA GLN A 128 8.36 -6.88 -7.40
C GLN A 128 8.87 -7.55 -8.70
N ILE A 129 8.46 -8.79 -8.96
CA ILE A 129 8.84 -9.51 -10.18
C ILE A 129 8.23 -8.81 -11.41
N SER A 130 6.95 -8.46 -11.34
CA SER A 130 6.26 -7.83 -12.47
C SER A 130 6.79 -6.42 -12.77
N SER A 131 7.00 -5.59 -11.75
CA SER A 131 7.59 -4.25 -11.86
C SER A 131 9.02 -4.30 -12.42
N ARG A 132 9.83 -5.26 -11.98
CA ARG A 132 11.18 -5.46 -12.51
C ARG A 132 11.16 -5.81 -13.99
N ILE A 133 10.32 -6.76 -14.40
CA ILE A 133 10.16 -7.14 -15.82
C ILE A 133 9.71 -5.92 -16.64
N TRP A 134 8.76 -5.13 -16.13
CA TRP A 134 8.27 -3.94 -16.82
C TRP A 134 9.35 -2.87 -17.00
N ALA A 135 10.09 -2.55 -15.94
CA ALA A 135 11.12 -1.52 -15.98
C ALA A 135 12.32 -1.93 -16.85
N GLU A 136 12.83 -3.15 -16.69
CA GLU A 136 14.00 -3.62 -17.42
C GLU A 136 13.70 -3.90 -18.89
N LYS A 137 12.52 -4.48 -19.20
CA LYS A 137 12.26 -5.03 -20.55
C LYS A 137 11.27 -4.22 -21.39
N VAL A 138 10.43 -3.37 -20.81
CA VAL A 138 9.49 -2.51 -21.55
C VAL A 138 10.01 -1.08 -21.62
N ARG A 139 10.53 -0.55 -20.51
CA ARG A 139 11.05 0.83 -20.44
C ARG A 139 12.54 0.95 -20.71
N GLU A 140 13.24 -0.16 -20.95
CA GLU A 140 14.71 -0.23 -21.11
C GLU A 140 15.50 0.49 -20.00
N ARG A 141 14.90 0.64 -18.81
CA ARG A 141 15.59 1.22 -17.65
C ARG A 141 16.27 0.08 -16.91
N GLN A 142 17.59 0.04 -16.94
CA GLN A 142 18.34 -0.84 -16.05
C GLN A 142 18.10 -0.37 -14.61
N ILE A 143 17.45 -1.21 -13.81
CA ILE A 143 17.34 -0.98 -12.36
C ILE A 143 18.70 -1.31 -11.75
N ASP A 144 19.63 -0.36 -11.74
CA ASP A 144 20.81 -0.47 -10.88
C ASP A 144 20.36 -0.23 -9.44
N THR A 145 20.09 -1.31 -8.72
CA THR A 145 19.58 -1.31 -7.33
C THR A 145 20.45 -0.51 -6.36
N ASN A 146 21.69 -0.20 -6.74
CA ASN A 146 22.62 0.54 -5.91
C ASN A 146 22.71 2.03 -6.25
N HIS A 147 22.12 2.51 -7.35
CA HIS A 147 22.22 3.92 -7.75
C HIS A 147 21.13 4.79 -7.10
N VAL A 148 21.48 5.98 -6.63
CA VAL A 148 20.59 6.88 -5.88
C VAL A 148 20.88 8.31 -6.33
N ASP A 149 19.87 9.00 -6.86
CA ASP A 149 20.05 10.29 -7.53
C ASP A 149 19.27 11.43 -6.89
N ASN A 150 19.91 12.59 -6.79
CA ASN A 150 19.29 13.85 -6.36
C ASN A 150 18.57 13.75 -5.00
N VAL A 151 19.25 13.23 -3.99
CA VAL A 151 18.68 13.05 -2.65
C VAL A 151 18.96 14.26 -1.79
N TRP A 152 17.91 14.71 -1.12
CA TRP A 152 17.97 15.72 -0.07
C TRP A 152 17.61 15.10 1.26
N PHE A 153 18.47 15.30 2.26
CA PHE A 153 18.19 14.88 3.62
C PHE A 153 18.79 15.83 4.64
N ARG A 154 18.31 15.75 5.88
CA ARG A 154 18.76 16.60 6.98
C ARG A 154 19.27 15.75 8.13
N ASP A 155 20.52 15.97 8.52
CA ASP A 155 21.14 15.32 9.68
C ASP A 155 21.41 16.34 10.78
N ASN A 156 20.57 16.37 11.82
CA ASN A 156 20.66 17.37 12.90
C ASN A 156 20.67 18.82 12.36
N ASN A 157 21.85 19.44 12.38
CA ASN A 157 22.11 20.81 11.91
C ASN A 157 22.63 20.87 10.47
N TYR A 158 22.80 19.73 9.79
CA TYR A 158 23.27 19.68 8.42
C TYR A 158 22.10 19.41 7.47
N ILE A 159 21.98 20.17 6.38
CA ILE A 159 21.24 19.75 5.19
C ILE A 159 22.26 19.21 4.21
N ILE A 160 22.00 18.05 3.65
CA ILE A 160 22.90 17.37 2.72
C ILE A 160 22.11 17.09 1.44
N HIS A 161 22.70 17.45 0.32
CA HIS A 161 22.26 17.10 -1.01
C HIS A 161 23.37 16.34 -1.71
N PHE A 162 23.05 15.28 -2.44
CA PHE A 162 23.98 14.67 -3.37
C PHE A 162 23.33 14.37 -4.73
N GLY A 163 24.11 14.58 -5.80
CA GLY A 163 23.67 14.39 -7.17
C GLY A 163 23.50 12.92 -7.55
N GLU A 164 24.52 12.10 -7.35
CA GLU A 164 24.50 10.67 -7.68
C GLU A 164 25.25 9.89 -6.62
N ALA A 165 24.76 8.72 -6.22
CA ALA A 165 25.44 7.87 -5.27
C ALA A 165 25.23 6.39 -5.56
N ASN A 166 26.26 5.58 -5.34
CA ASN A 166 26.20 4.12 -5.38
C ASN A 166 26.21 3.56 -3.95
N ALA A 167 25.06 3.19 -3.43
CA ALA A 167 24.87 2.62 -2.09
C ALA A 167 25.57 1.27 -1.87
N GLY A 168 25.89 0.53 -2.95
CA GLY A 168 26.61 -0.73 -2.90
C GLY A 168 28.11 -0.55 -2.70
N ARG A 169 28.70 0.47 -3.33
CA ARG A 169 30.12 0.85 -3.19
C ARG A 169 30.37 1.87 -2.08
N GLY A 170 29.34 2.57 -1.64
CA GLY A 170 29.47 3.67 -0.68
C GLY A 170 30.10 4.93 -1.29
N GLU A 171 30.09 5.08 -2.61
CA GLU A 171 30.71 6.20 -3.32
C GLU A 171 29.65 7.07 -3.98
N GLY A 172 29.86 8.38 -4.04
CA GLY A 172 28.97 9.27 -4.77
C GLY A 172 29.63 10.54 -5.27
N ARG A 173 28.85 11.33 -6.00
CA ARG A 173 29.25 12.53 -6.72
C ARG A 173 28.36 13.71 -6.36
N ASP A 174 28.93 14.90 -6.52
CA ASP A 174 28.26 16.19 -6.38
C ASP A 174 27.49 16.33 -5.08
N ILE A 175 28.22 16.26 -3.96
CA ILE A 175 27.64 16.47 -2.64
C ILE A 175 27.78 17.93 -2.21
N THR A 176 26.69 18.47 -1.67
CA THR A 176 26.64 19.78 -1.04
C THR A 176 26.09 19.64 0.37
N ILE A 177 26.80 20.21 1.34
CA ILE A 177 26.45 20.19 2.75
C ILE A 177 26.27 21.62 3.22
N TRP A 178 25.18 21.89 3.91
CA TRP A 178 24.87 23.17 4.54
C TRP A 178 24.73 22.98 6.04
N GLN A 179 25.49 23.73 6.84
CA GLN A 179 25.32 23.74 8.29
C GLN A 179 24.45 24.93 8.71
N ILE A 180 23.38 24.63 9.41
CA ILE A 180 22.43 25.59 9.98
C ILE A 180 22.82 25.85 11.45
N SER A 181 22.66 27.10 11.87
CA SER A 181 22.78 27.51 13.27
C SER A 181 21.78 26.79 14.18
N LYS A 182 22.11 26.69 15.47
CA LYS A 182 21.26 26.06 16.50
C LYS A 182 19.90 26.77 16.65
N ASP A 183 19.82 28.03 16.25
CA ASP A 183 18.58 28.82 16.20
C ASP A 183 17.72 28.56 14.94
N HIS A 184 18.21 27.76 13.99
CA HIS A 184 17.60 27.49 12.69
C HIS A 184 17.33 28.70 11.79
N GLN A 185 17.92 29.86 12.10
CA GLN A 185 17.62 31.13 11.39
C GLN A 185 18.74 31.55 10.43
N SER A 186 19.94 30.98 10.55
CA SER A 186 21.08 31.33 9.69
C SER A 186 21.87 30.11 9.23
N LEU A 187 22.36 30.19 7.99
CA LEU A 187 23.33 29.25 7.42
C LEU A 187 24.72 29.71 7.84
N ILE A 188 25.47 28.85 8.53
CA ILE A 188 26.81 29.17 9.06
C ILE A 188 27.87 28.84 8.01
N TRP A 189 27.73 27.68 7.36
CA TRP A 189 28.79 27.10 6.55
C TRP A 189 28.22 26.24 5.41
N MET A 190 28.89 26.25 4.27
CA MET A 190 28.59 25.41 3.11
C MET A 190 29.84 24.65 2.67
N ALA A 191 29.72 23.37 2.34
CA ALA A 191 30.74 22.59 1.65
C ALA A 191 30.20 21.98 0.39
N GLN A 192 30.95 22.08 -0.70
CA GLN A 192 30.65 21.42 -1.96
C GLN A 192 31.83 20.52 -2.33
N ALA A 193 31.59 19.26 -2.65
CA ALA A 193 32.62 18.32 -3.07
C ALA A 193 32.19 17.53 -4.31
N PRO A 194 33.08 17.34 -5.30
CA PRO A 194 32.77 16.57 -6.50
C PRO A 194 32.64 15.07 -6.22
N GLN A 195 33.29 14.56 -5.17
CA GLN A 195 33.31 13.14 -4.83
C GLN A 195 33.21 12.94 -3.32
N PHE A 196 32.47 11.91 -2.90
CA PHE A 196 32.43 11.47 -1.50
C PHE A 196 32.44 9.96 -1.39
N SER A 197 32.96 9.47 -0.26
CA SER A 197 32.94 8.06 0.13
C SER A 197 32.41 7.91 1.55
N VAL A 198 31.51 6.96 1.74
CA VAL A 198 30.90 6.61 3.03
C VAL A 198 31.69 5.47 3.64
N THR A 199 32.33 5.72 4.77
CA THR A 199 33.08 4.70 5.54
C THR A 199 32.40 4.47 6.88
N ALA A 200 32.70 3.37 7.57
CA ALA A 200 32.12 3.05 8.88
C ALA A 200 32.37 4.11 9.98
N GLY A 201 33.28 5.07 9.75
CA GLY A 201 33.58 6.19 10.66
C GLY A 201 33.04 7.55 10.21
N GLY A 202 32.19 7.61 9.19
CA GLY A 202 31.59 8.86 8.67
C GLY A 202 31.78 9.06 7.18
N TRP A 203 31.29 10.20 6.67
CA TRP A 203 31.34 10.55 5.26
C TRP A 203 32.60 11.35 4.97
N THR A 204 33.37 10.92 3.97
CA THR A 204 34.62 11.57 3.55
C THR A 204 34.40 12.28 2.23
N LEU A 205 34.63 13.59 2.22
CA LEU A 205 34.51 14.47 1.07
C LEU A 205 35.89 14.66 0.46
N TYR A 206 36.03 14.41 -0.84
CA TYR A 206 37.27 14.65 -1.57
C TYR A 206 37.20 15.96 -2.34
N ARG A 207 38.23 16.80 -2.18
CA ARG A 207 38.34 18.13 -2.82
C ARG A 207 37.17 19.06 -2.46
N ALA A 208 36.82 19.10 -1.18
CA ALA A 208 35.75 19.93 -0.67
C ALA A 208 36.11 21.43 -0.75
N LYS A 209 35.26 22.21 -1.41
CA LYS A 209 35.26 23.67 -1.36
C LYS A 209 34.35 24.11 -0.23
N THR A 210 34.92 24.67 0.83
CA THR A 210 34.19 25.17 1.99
C THR A 210 34.03 26.68 1.89
N VAL A 211 32.84 27.18 2.20
CA VAL A 211 32.50 28.60 2.24
C VAL A 211 31.89 28.90 3.59
N GLU A 212 32.55 29.75 4.37
CA GLU A 212 32.00 30.27 5.62
C GLU A 212 31.13 31.49 5.30
N LEU A 213 29.83 31.43 5.59
CA LEU A 213 28.87 32.45 5.15
C LEU A 213 28.96 33.74 5.95
N SER A 214 29.58 33.71 7.13
CA SER A 214 29.78 34.89 7.98
C SER A 214 30.77 35.91 7.39
N ASN A 215 31.76 35.45 6.63
CA ASN A 215 32.85 36.27 6.08
C ASN A 215 33.10 36.02 4.58
N PHE A 216 32.30 35.15 3.95
CA PHE A 216 32.43 34.68 2.57
C PHE A 216 33.83 34.14 2.22
N GLN A 217 34.61 33.69 3.22
CA GLN A 217 35.91 33.09 2.95
C GLN A 217 35.74 31.70 2.37
N THR A 218 36.42 31.48 1.24
CA THR A 218 36.44 30.19 0.56
C THR A 218 37.76 29.48 0.85
N ARG A 219 37.69 28.23 1.30
CA ARG A 219 38.86 27.37 1.49
C ARG A 219 38.69 26.08 0.68
N LEU A 220 39.80 25.59 0.12
CA LEU A 220 39.87 24.29 -0.52
C LEU A 220 40.48 23.30 0.47
N VAL A 221 39.72 22.27 0.82
CA VAL A 221 40.11 21.22 1.74
C VAL A 221 40.26 19.92 0.95
N PRO A 222 41.47 19.31 0.89
CA PRO A 222 41.71 18.11 0.08
C PRO A 222 40.86 16.91 0.49
N ALA A 223 40.69 16.69 1.80
CA ALA A 223 39.84 15.66 2.36
C ALA A 223 39.19 16.17 3.64
N MET A 224 37.87 16.04 3.76
CA MET A 224 37.13 16.43 4.95
C MET A 224 36.22 15.29 5.40
N SER A 225 36.37 14.87 6.65
CA SER A 225 35.46 13.91 7.30
C SER A 225 34.32 14.65 7.96
N VAL A 226 33.09 14.34 7.57
CA VAL A 226 31.86 14.79 8.22
C VAL A 226 31.24 13.60 8.91
N ASN A 227 30.95 13.74 10.20
CA ASN A 227 30.26 12.70 10.95
C ASN A 227 28.76 12.77 10.65
N VAL A 228 28.36 12.09 9.58
CA VAL A 228 26.95 11.91 9.18
C VAL A 228 26.55 10.51 9.64
N GLU A 229 25.51 10.41 10.45
CA GLU A 229 25.07 9.13 11.04
C GLU A 229 24.17 8.31 10.09
N GLN A 230 23.70 8.91 9.00
CA GLN A 230 22.82 8.24 8.06
C GLN A 230 23.54 7.26 7.11
N ASP A 231 22.90 6.10 6.92
CA ASP A 231 23.27 5.09 5.93
C ASP A 231 22.69 5.45 4.55
N LEU A 232 23.54 5.46 3.54
CA LEU A 232 23.18 5.69 2.13
C LEU A 232 22.10 4.70 1.65
N LYS A 233 22.09 3.48 2.21
CA LYS A 233 21.12 2.43 1.87
C LYS A 233 19.68 2.83 2.21
N ALA A 234 19.46 3.68 3.21
CA ALA A 234 18.11 4.14 3.56
C ALA A 234 17.42 4.92 2.43
N PHE A 235 18.21 5.59 1.57
CA PHE A 235 17.69 6.43 0.48
C PHE A 235 17.49 5.67 -0.84
N THR A 236 17.98 4.43 -0.95
CA THR A 236 17.67 3.55 -2.10
C THR A 236 16.16 3.29 -2.21
N VAL A 237 15.45 3.31 -1.08
CA VAL A 237 14.02 3.02 -0.99
C VAL A 237 13.15 4.13 -1.60
N THR A 238 13.58 5.39 -1.50
CA THR A 238 12.79 6.57 -1.88
C THR A 238 13.09 7.08 -3.29
N THR A 239 14.26 6.78 -3.83
CA THR A 239 14.81 7.49 -5.00
C THR A 239 14.65 6.72 -6.30
N GLN A 240 14.47 5.40 -6.22
CA GLN A 240 14.39 4.49 -7.37
C GLN A 240 13.05 4.51 -8.12
N GLY A 241 12.13 5.43 -7.78
CA GLY A 241 10.75 5.34 -8.27
C GLY A 241 10.03 4.07 -7.84
N THR A 242 10.58 3.35 -6.85
CA THR A 242 9.98 2.18 -6.21
C THR A 242 8.69 2.64 -5.57
N ASN A 243 7.56 2.22 -6.15
CA ASN A 243 6.26 2.56 -5.63
C ASN A 243 6.16 2.03 -4.18
N PRO A 244 5.77 2.86 -3.18
CA PRO A 244 5.58 2.41 -1.79
C PRO A 244 4.65 1.18 -1.67
N ALA A 245 3.83 0.91 -2.69
CA ALA A 245 3.04 -0.31 -2.81
C ALA A 245 3.88 -1.61 -2.86
N GLU A 246 5.08 -1.59 -3.43
CA GLU A 246 5.96 -2.76 -3.66
C GLU A 246 6.70 -3.22 -2.39
N LEU A 247 6.71 -2.39 -1.36
CA LEU A 247 7.47 -2.65 -0.13
C LEU A 247 6.57 -3.32 0.91
N PRO A 248 6.98 -4.44 1.51
CA PRO A 248 6.22 -5.03 2.59
C PRO A 248 6.21 -4.12 3.84
N VAL A 249 5.21 -4.29 4.69
CA VAL A 249 4.93 -3.45 5.88
C VAL A 249 6.14 -3.34 6.81
N TRP A 250 6.96 -4.39 6.93
CA TRP A 250 8.18 -4.34 7.74
C TRP A 250 9.26 -3.45 7.14
N GLN A 251 9.47 -3.49 5.81
CA GLN A 251 10.42 -2.61 5.12
C GLN A 251 9.93 -1.16 5.12
N LEU A 252 8.62 -0.93 4.98
CA LEU A 252 8.04 0.41 5.15
C LEU A 252 8.32 0.96 6.55
N ARG A 253 8.19 0.13 7.60
CA ARG A 253 8.44 0.58 8.98
C ARG A 253 9.91 0.93 9.23
N SER A 254 10.86 0.18 8.67
CA SER A 254 12.29 0.53 8.78
C SER A 254 12.59 1.79 7.97
N ALA A 255 12.13 1.87 6.72
CA ALA A 255 12.33 3.03 5.86
C ALA A 255 11.78 4.32 6.49
N ILE A 256 10.55 4.29 7.04
CA ILE A 256 9.96 5.44 7.76
C ILE A 256 10.85 5.87 8.93
N ARG A 257 11.41 4.91 9.69
CA ARG A 257 12.25 5.23 10.85
C ARG A 257 13.53 5.94 10.42
N ASP A 258 14.15 5.46 9.36
CA ASP A 258 15.43 5.97 8.88
C ASP A 258 15.25 7.34 8.20
N LEU A 259 14.23 7.47 7.35
CA LEU A 259 13.87 8.72 6.68
C LEU A 259 13.38 9.80 7.66
N GLN A 260 12.61 9.42 8.69
CA GLN A 260 12.12 10.38 9.69
C GLN A 260 13.25 10.93 10.57
N ARG A 261 14.30 10.13 10.84
CA ARG A 261 15.51 10.64 11.51
C ARG A 261 16.25 11.65 10.64
N SER A 262 16.20 11.47 9.33
CA SER A 262 16.80 12.37 8.35
C SER A 262 15.97 13.64 8.07
N GLY A 263 14.92 13.90 8.83
CA GLY A 263 14.03 15.05 8.63
C GLY A 263 13.31 15.08 7.28
N SER A 264 13.30 13.97 6.53
CA SER A 264 12.66 13.85 5.23
C SER A 264 11.14 13.73 5.38
N ASN A 265 10.40 14.16 4.35
CA ASN A 265 8.96 13.97 4.29
C ASN A 265 8.66 12.46 4.18
N VAL A 266 7.92 11.95 5.16
CA VAL A 266 7.58 10.52 5.29
C VAL A 266 6.08 10.31 5.21
N GLU A 267 5.31 11.33 4.85
CA GLU A 267 3.85 11.35 4.86
C GLU A 267 3.30 10.35 3.84
N GLU A 268 3.91 10.28 2.66
CA GLU A 268 3.61 9.27 1.65
C GLU A 268 3.85 7.84 2.18
N LEU A 269 5.03 7.56 2.73
CA LEU A 269 5.37 6.23 3.26
C LEU A 269 4.48 5.85 4.46
N LYS A 270 4.19 6.79 5.35
CA LYS A 270 3.28 6.60 6.49
C LYS A 270 1.87 6.30 6.01
N THR A 271 1.41 7.02 4.99
CA THR A 271 0.07 6.80 4.43
C THR A 271 -0.01 5.44 3.75
N ALA A 272 1.01 5.03 2.99
CA ALA A 272 1.10 3.69 2.43
C ALA A 272 1.11 2.61 3.52
N TYR A 273 1.86 2.82 4.61
CA TYR A 273 1.90 1.91 5.76
C TYR A 273 0.51 1.73 6.38
N TYR A 274 -0.17 2.82 6.75
CA TYR A 274 -1.53 2.73 7.31
C TYR A 274 -2.54 2.24 6.27
N GLY A 275 -2.34 2.56 5.00
CA GLY A 275 -3.13 2.14 3.86
C GLY A 275 -3.15 0.63 3.70
N LYS A 276 -2.01 -0.07 3.90
CA LYS A 276 -1.96 -1.55 3.85
C LYS A 276 -2.81 -2.20 4.94
N TRP A 277 -2.78 -1.65 6.15
CA TRP A 277 -3.63 -2.10 7.25
C TRP A 277 -5.11 -1.80 6.97
N ALA A 278 -5.43 -0.57 6.60
CA ALA A 278 -6.79 -0.15 6.24
C ALA A 278 -7.35 -1.02 5.10
N TYR A 279 -6.51 -1.35 4.12
CA TYR A 279 -6.89 -2.18 2.98
C TYR A 279 -7.22 -3.62 3.41
N ALA A 280 -6.39 -4.25 4.25
CA ALA A 280 -6.68 -5.58 4.77
C ALA A 280 -7.98 -5.62 5.60
N PHE A 281 -8.19 -4.61 6.45
CA PHE A 281 -9.39 -4.48 7.26
C PHE A 281 -10.63 -4.01 6.47
N SER A 282 -10.48 -3.62 5.21
CA SER A 282 -11.63 -3.31 4.36
C SER A 282 -12.57 -4.51 4.15
N ILE A 283 -12.06 -5.74 4.29
CA ILE A 283 -12.91 -6.96 4.25
C ILE A 283 -13.96 -6.92 5.37
N LEU A 284 -13.61 -6.41 6.55
CA LEU A 284 -14.57 -6.21 7.64
C LEU A 284 -15.61 -5.16 7.27
N THR A 285 -15.20 -4.03 6.68
CA THR A 285 -16.12 -3.01 6.17
C THR A 285 -17.08 -3.60 5.15
N MET A 286 -16.56 -4.38 4.20
CA MET A 286 -17.32 -5.07 3.17
C MET A 286 -18.28 -6.10 3.75
N ALA A 287 -17.91 -6.81 4.80
CA ALA A 287 -18.80 -7.73 5.50
C ALA A 287 -19.99 -7.00 6.13
N LEU A 288 -19.74 -5.87 6.80
CA LEU A 288 -20.78 -5.06 7.41
C LEU A 288 -21.70 -4.45 6.35
N LEU A 289 -21.15 -3.97 5.24
CA LEU A 289 -21.91 -3.48 4.09
C LEU A 289 -22.78 -4.59 3.48
N ALA A 290 -22.26 -5.81 3.32
CA ALA A 290 -23.02 -6.94 2.80
C ALA A 290 -24.25 -7.23 3.67
N LEU A 291 -24.05 -7.26 4.99
CA LEU A 291 -25.11 -7.47 5.98
C LEU A 291 -26.13 -6.31 5.97
N ALA A 292 -25.67 -5.07 5.80
CA ALA A 292 -26.53 -3.90 5.73
C ALA A 292 -27.38 -3.88 4.45
N VAL A 293 -26.78 -4.13 3.28
CA VAL A 293 -27.48 -4.19 1.98
C VAL A 293 -28.49 -5.33 1.95
N SER A 294 -28.08 -6.52 2.41
CA SER A 294 -28.98 -7.69 2.46
C SER A 294 -30.16 -7.49 3.41
N SER A 295 -30.05 -6.58 4.39
CA SER A 295 -31.16 -6.23 5.29
C SER A 295 -32.20 -5.27 4.65
N TYR A 296 -31.89 -4.66 3.50
CA TYR A 296 -32.71 -3.59 2.92
C TYR A 296 -33.71 -4.11 1.88
N ARG A 297 -33.28 -5.00 0.96
CA ARG A 297 -34.14 -5.56 -0.09
C ARG A 297 -33.95 -7.08 -0.19
N ARG A 298 -35.05 -7.78 -0.50
CA ARG A 298 -35.05 -9.23 -0.74
C ARG A 298 -34.64 -9.66 -2.14
N ASN A 299 -34.39 -8.70 -3.03
CA ASN A 299 -34.10 -8.97 -4.44
C ASN A 299 -32.59 -9.10 -4.65
N ILE A 300 -32.16 -10.31 -5.03
CA ILE A 300 -30.75 -10.65 -5.28
C ILE A 300 -30.09 -9.71 -6.30
N TYR A 301 -30.75 -9.42 -7.42
CA TYR A 301 -30.19 -8.60 -8.50
C TYR A 301 -29.96 -7.15 -8.05
N VAL A 302 -30.90 -6.61 -7.27
CA VAL A 302 -30.80 -5.26 -6.71
C VAL A 302 -29.65 -5.21 -5.71
N ASN A 303 -29.54 -6.20 -4.81
CA ASN A 303 -28.49 -6.24 -3.81
C ASN A 303 -27.09 -6.33 -4.46
N ILE A 304 -26.92 -7.19 -5.46
CA ILE A 304 -25.65 -7.29 -6.20
C ILE A 304 -25.30 -5.97 -6.90
N THR A 305 -26.26 -5.34 -7.57
CA THR A 305 -26.04 -4.07 -8.27
C THR A 305 -25.64 -2.96 -7.30
N VAL A 306 -26.34 -2.85 -6.17
CA VAL A 306 -26.03 -1.88 -5.12
C VAL A 306 -24.65 -2.16 -4.51
N SER A 307 -24.30 -3.43 -4.29
CA SER A 307 -22.97 -3.82 -3.81
C SER A 307 -21.85 -3.39 -4.75
N LEU A 308 -22.02 -3.59 -6.06
CA LEU A 308 -21.05 -3.13 -7.06
C LEU A 308 -20.84 -1.61 -6.99
N VAL A 309 -21.93 -0.84 -6.97
CA VAL A 309 -21.85 0.64 -6.88
C VAL A 309 -21.17 1.09 -5.57
N ILE A 310 -21.51 0.46 -4.44
CA ILE A 310 -20.89 0.75 -3.15
C ILE A 310 -19.40 0.41 -3.16
N THR A 311 -19.01 -0.71 -3.78
CA THR A 311 -17.60 -1.08 -3.94
C THR A 311 -16.84 0.00 -4.71
N PHE A 312 -17.37 0.47 -5.85
CA PHE A 312 -16.74 1.56 -6.61
C PHE A 312 -16.61 2.84 -5.78
N ALA A 313 -17.68 3.24 -5.08
CA ALA A 313 -17.66 4.41 -4.20
C ALA A 313 -16.61 4.27 -3.07
N PHE A 314 -16.51 3.08 -2.47
CA PHE A 314 -15.52 2.78 -1.44
C PHE A 314 -14.08 2.92 -1.95
N TYR A 315 -13.76 2.35 -3.12
CA TYR A 315 -12.43 2.48 -3.71
C TYR A 315 -12.11 3.94 -4.05
N GLY A 316 -13.08 4.69 -4.57
CA GLY A 316 -12.94 6.14 -4.78
C GLY A 316 -12.57 6.87 -3.51
N LEU A 317 -13.29 6.64 -2.41
CA LEU A 317 -13.01 7.25 -1.10
C LEU A 317 -11.64 6.84 -0.55
N MET A 318 -11.23 5.57 -0.70
CA MET A 318 -9.92 5.09 -0.29
C MET A 318 -8.79 5.77 -1.07
N VAL A 319 -8.92 5.88 -2.40
CA VAL A 319 -7.92 6.54 -3.25
C VAL A 319 -7.81 8.02 -2.90
N MET A 320 -8.94 8.71 -2.74
CA MET A 320 -8.96 10.12 -2.31
C MET A 320 -8.28 10.30 -0.95
N GLY A 321 -8.65 9.47 0.04
CA GLY A 321 -8.08 9.52 1.38
C GLY A 321 -6.58 9.27 1.41
N ASN A 322 -6.11 8.23 0.71
CA ASN A 322 -4.68 7.94 0.60
C ASN A 322 -3.92 9.05 -0.13
N THR A 323 -4.49 9.66 -1.17
CA THR A 323 -3.84 10.76 -1.89
C THR A 323 -3.73 12.01 -1.01
N MET A 324 -4.78 12.32 -0.24
CA MET A 324 -4.76 13.45 0.70
C MET A 324 -3.76 13.21 1.85
N GLY A 325 -3.68 11.99 2.36
CA GLY A 325 -2.70 11.61 3.38
C GLY A 325 -1.26 11.67 2.86
N ALA A 326 -1.03 11.16 1.65
CA ALA A 326 0.29 11.15 1.02
C ALA A 326 0.81 12.57 0.74
N LYS A 327 -0.08 13.50 0.36
CA LYS A 327 0.25 14.92 0.18
C LYS A 327 0.38 15.71 1.49
N GLY A 328 0.13 15.09 2.65
CA GLY A 328 0.17 15.76 3.95
C GLY A 328 -1.00 16.73 4.20
N LEU A 329 -2.08 16.67 3.41
CA LEU A 329 -3.26 17.52 3.61
C LEU A 329 -4.08 17.10 4.85
N VAL A 330 -4.04 15.80 5.18
CA VAL A 330 -4.66 15.22 6.36
C VAL A 330 -3.66 14.29 7.05
N PRO A 331 -3.81 14.03 8.36
CA PRO A 331 -2.97 13.05 9.04
C PRO A 331 -2.99 11.70 8.31
N PRO A 332 -1.83 11.06 8.03
CA PRO A 332 -1.74 9.80 7.28
C PRO A 332 -2.67 8.69 7.75
N LEU A 333 -2.86 8.58 9.07
CA LEU A 333 -3.77 7.61 9.69
C LEU A 333 -5.23 7.88 9.28
N VAL A 334 -5.66 9.14 9.31
CA VAL A 334 -7.03 9.54 8.95
C VAL A 334 -7.25 9.38 7.46
N GLY A 335 -6.29 9.80 6.64
CA GLY A 335 -6.35 9.64 5.18
C GLY A 335 -6.56 8.17 4.77
N ALA A 336 -5.77 7.26 5.35
CA ALA A 336 -5.87 5.83 5.06
C ALA A 336 -7.16 5.16 5.57
N TRP A 337 -7.67 5.57 6.73
CA TRP A 337 -8.81 4.90 7.38
C TRP A 337 -10.18 5.55 7.13
N ALA A 338 -10.23 6.80 6.64
CA ALA A 338 -11.46 7.56 6.51
C ALA A 338 -12.55 6.80 5.72
N GLY A 339 -12.18 6.19 4.58
CA GLY A 339 -13.12 5.43 3.76
C GLY A 339 -13.74 4.25 4.50
N ASN A 340 -12.92 3.48 5.23
CA ASN A 340 -13.39 2.37 6.07
C ASN A 340 -14.31 2.85 7.18
N LEU A 341 -13.87 3.85 7.96
CA LEU A 341 -14.63 4.33 9.11
C LEU A 341 -15.99 4.89 8.69
N ALA A 342 -16.05 5.68 7.61
CA ALA A 342 -17.30 6.22 7.09
C ALA A 342 -18.29 5.11 6.69
N MET A 343 -17.83 4.11 5.94
CA MET A 343 -18.67 3.00 5.49
C MET A 343 -19.05 2.04 6.62
N MET A 344 -18.16 1.81 7.59
CA MET A 344 -18.47 1.02 8.79
C MET A 344 -19.55 1.70 9.62
N LEU A 345 -19.46 3.02 9.86
CA LEU A 345 -20.46 3.78 10.59
C LEU A 345 -21.84 3.73 9.90
N ALA A 346 -21.87 3.91 8.58
CA ALA A 346 -23.09 3.78 7.79
C ALA A 346 -23.71 2.37 7.88
N SER A 347 -22.86 1.34 7.83
CA SER A 347 -23.31 -0.06 7.91
C SER A 347 -23.84 -0.42 9.30
N VAL A 348 -23.11 -0.03 10.36
CA VAL A 348 -23.47 -0.34 11.74
C VAL A 348 -24.74 0.40 12.15
N SER A 349 -24.86 1.70 11.83
CA SER A 349 -26.08 2.47 12.12
C SER A 349 -27.32 1.83 11.49
N ARG A 350 -27.20 1.33 10.25
CA ARG A 350 -28.26 0.57 9.58
C ARG A 350 -28.59 -0.73 10.33
N LEU A 351 -27.58 -1.51 10.69
CA LEU A 351 -27.78 -2.79 11.39
C LEU A 351 -28.45 -2.59 12.76
N VAL A 352 -28.01 -1.59 13.53
CA VAL A 352 -28.61 -1.23 14.83
C VAL A 352 -30.09 -0.88 14.68
N TRP A 353 -30.44 -0.04 13.69
CA TRP A 353 -31.83 0.34 13.41
C TRP A 353 -32.72 -0.85 13.03
N VAL A 354 -32.17 -1.84 12.31
CA VAL A 354 -32.91 -3.06 11.95
C VAL A 354 -33.12 -3.95 13.16
N THR A 355 -32.12 -4.06 14.04
CA THR A 355 -32.22 -4.87 15.27
C THR A 355 -33.11 -4.25 16.33
N SER A 356 -33.31 -2.92 16.35
CA SER A 356 -34.18 -2.27 17.34
C SER A 356 -35.67 -2.33 16.97
N LYS A 357 -36.00 -2.62 15.71
CA LYS A 357 -37.38 -2.70 15.20
C LYS A 357 -37.96 -4.13 15.17
N ARG A 358 -37.15 -5.15 15.44
CA ARG A 358 -37.54 -6.56 15.50
C ARG A 358 -37.39 -7.06 16.92
#